data_AF-W2R5J3-F1
#
_entry.id   AF-W2R5J3-F1
#
_cell.length_a   1.000
_cell.length_b   1.000
_cell.length_c   1.000
_cell.angle_alpha   90.00
_cell.angle_beta   90.00
_cell.angle_gamma   90.00
#
_symmetry.space_group_name_H-M   'P 1'
#
loop_
_entity.id
_entity.type
_entity.pdbx_description
1 polymer ?
#
loop_
_entity_poly.entity_id
_entity_poly.type
_entity_poly.pdbx_seq_one_letter_code
_entity_poly.pdbx_strand_id
1 'polypeptide(L)'
;MLFYPLLVIFAFGISLCCSTNLNTKQPKRLDHVSVGPLIGVKSVAKRFLRSDAHKQDNIVAGHYNSEERAGIPGVTKLDELAYKLALKLKLDPMKIFPRLRVVKNGGKLNKNKDFMLWLLYVNNYRAKRGGESWFSDNKLFDLLRKVRSEEELVILFQSLRKYPAIKNLADEMQAYMILSSASSHKLVNEAWLKSRESPLHVFESMRLGDETLESFASSPLFIQWLRYIKVYKVVVESESFSDLETLKFLIKAKPFVIEAEFGTLFQSIKNIPDLESFAKNLQTHLYQKWMNDNKLSPKELASLLGIPYSIDFTRLPKSDPMYRNLEAYTVYVAERQGGKAMLTTVEKLFADNDVYAALAAVSKA
;
A
#
# COMPACT_ATOMS: atom_id res chain seq x y z
N MET A 1 64.15 0.41 2.28
CA MET A 1 63.44 1.69 2.47
C MET A 1 62.53 1.88 1.27
N LEU A 2 61.26 2.24 1.50
CA LEU A 2 60.13 2.41 0.55
C LEU A 2 58.99 1.38 0.70
N PHE A 3 58.20 1.67 1.74
CA PHE A 3 56.76 1.55 1.95
C PHE A 3 55.88 0.76 0.96
N TYR A 4 55.31 -0.35 1.46
CA TYR A 4 54.01 -0.91 1.07
C TYR A 4 52.93 -0.36 2.02
N PRO A 5 51.74 0.07 1.55
CA PRO A 5 50.62 0.36 2.43
C PRO A 5 49.77 -0.90 2.67
N LEU A 6 49.38 -1.04 3.95
CA LEU A 6 48.51 -2.06 4.52
C LEU A 6 47.16 -2.16 3.79
N LEU A 7 46.76 -3.38 3.46
CA LEU A 7 45.38 -3.74 3.14
C LEU A 7 44.72 -4.26 4.42
N VAL A 8 43.94 -3.40 5.06
CA VAL A 8 43.08 -3.73 6.21
C VAL A 8 41.80 -4.38 5.67
N ILE A 9 41.62 -5.67 5.93
CA ILE A 9 40.39 -6.40 5.63
C ILE A 9 39.47 -6.29 6.85
N PHE A 10 38.32 -5.64 6.68
CA PHE A 10 37.24 -5.57 7.66
C PHE A 10 35.95 -6.17 7.09
N ALA A 11 35.42 -7.16 7.81
CA ALA A 11 34.02 -7.63 7.89
C ALA A 11 33.37 -8.17 6.58
N PHE A 12 32.52 -9.20 6.59
CA PHE A 12 31.44 -9.53 7.50
C PHE A 12 31.20 -11.06 7.52
N GLY A 13 30.96 -11.59 8.72
CA GLY A 13 30.44 -12.95 8.91
C GLY A 13 29.00 -13.06 8.42
N ILE A 14 28.76 -13.98 7.50
CA ILE A 14 27.42 -14.40 7.07
C ILE A 14 26.95 -15.43 8.10
N SER A 15 26.02 -15.02 8.95
CA SER A 15 25.27 -15.92 9.84
C SER A 15 24.28 -16.72 8.99
N LEU A 16 24.48 -18.03 9.01
CA LEU A 16 23.68 -19.06 8.36
C LEU A 16 22.33 -19.19 9.10
N CYS A 17 21.24 -18.67 8.55
CA CYS A 17 19.90 -18.94 9.08
C CYS A 17 19.40 -20.31 8.60
N CYS A 18 19.14 -21.17 9.57
CA CYS A 18 18.50 -22.47 9.43
C CYS A 18 17.16 -22.39 8.69
N SER A 19 16.97 -23.29 7.72
CA SER A 19 15.68 -23.54 7.07
C SER A 19 14.83 -24.45 7.95
N THR A 20 13.70 -23.94 8.47
CA THR A 20 12.65 -24.77 9.07
C THR A 20 11.67 -25.22 7.99
N ASN A 21 11.62 -26.53 7.81
CA ASN A 21 10.64 -27.28 7.05
C ASN A 21 9.28 -27.20 7.79
N LEU A 22 8.23 -26.64 7.18
CA LEU A 22 6.87 -26.74 7.71
C LEU A 22 5.92 -27.30 6.66
N ASN A 23 5.51 -28.50 7.00
CA ASN A 23 4.62 -29.42 6.32
C ASN A 23 3.18 -28.85 6.31
N THR A 24 2.57 -28.71 5.14
CA THR A 24 1.21 -28.20 4.98
C THR A 24 0.18 -29.30 5.24
N LYS A 25 -0.48 -29.26 6.41
CA LYS A 25 -1.75 -29.98 6.65
C LYS A 25 -2.91 -28.98 6.60
N GLN A 26 -3.79 -29.15 5.61
CA GLN A 26 -5.07 -28.45 5.49
C GLN A 26 -6.02 -28.82 6.65
N PRO A 27 -6.85 -27.88 7.16
CA PRO A 27 -8.01 -28.21 7.96
C PRO A 27 -9.27 -28.40 7.10
N LYS A 28 -9.99 -29.49 7.39
CA LYS A 28 -11.30 -29.87 6.83
C LYS A 28 -12.41 -28.91 7.30
N ARG A 29 -13.34 -28.64 6.39
CA ARG A 29 -14.59 -27.89 6.55
C ARG A 29 -15.56 -28.66 7.46
N LEU A 30 -16.21 -27.98 8.41
CA LEU A 30 -17.31 -28.55 9.22
C LEU A 30 -18.65 -28.37 8.51
N ASP A 31 -19.48 -29.42 8.59
CA ASP A 31 -20.79 -29.53 7.98
C ASP A 31 -21.92 -28.86 8.77
N HIS A 32 -22.98 -28.57 8.02
CA HIS A 32 -24.24 -27.96 8.41
C HIS A 32 -24.98 -28.67 9.55
N VAL A 33 -25.51 -27.89 10.50
CA VAL A 33 -26.58 -28.32 11.42
C VAL A 33 -27.90 -27.73 10.98
N SER A 34 -28.87 -28.61 10.78
CA SER A 34 -30.26 -28.37 10.43
C SER A 34 -31.09 -28.09 11.68
N VAL A 35 -31.98 -27.08 11.63
CA VAL A 35 -33.12 -26.96 12.55
C VAL A 35 -34.34 -26.48 11.77
N GLY A 36 -35.43 -27.27 11.83
CA GLY A 36 -36.75 -26.96 11.27
C GLY A 36 -37.68 -26.19 12.24
N PRO A 37 -38.93 -25.85 11.82
CA PRO A 37 -39.55 -24.58 12.16
C PRO A 37 -40.74 -24.65 13.14
N LEU A 38 -41.05 -23.52 13.80
CA LEU A 38 -42.30 -23.28 14.52
C LEU A 38 -42.96 -21.95 14.10
N ILE A 39 -44.05 -22.10 13.34
CA ILE A 39 -45.37 -21.44 13.42
C ILE A 39 -45.45 -19.97 13.90
N GLY A 40 -46.02 -19.11 13.02
CA GLY A 40 -47.17 -18.28 13.42
C GLY A 40 -47.23 -16.82 12.95
N VAL A 41 -48.22 -16.54 12.10
CA VAL A 41 -49.10 -15.34 12.07
C VAL A 41 -49.00 -14.37 10.86
N LYS A 42 -50.04 -14.52 10.01
CA LYS A 42 -50.89 -13.57 9.24
C LYS A 42 -50.34 -12.68 8.10
N SER A 43 -50.61 -13.17 6.89
CA SER A 43 -51.25 -12.57 5.71
C SER A 43 -51.29 -11.03 5.53
N VAL A 44 -50.91 -10.57 4.34
CA VAL A 44 -51.82 -9.96 3.34
C VAL A 44 -51.33 -10.36 1.93
N ALA A 45 -52.26 -10.83 1.09
CA ALA A 45 -52.03 -11.28 -0.27
C ALA A 45 -52.23 -10.15 -1.30
N LYS A 46 -51.51 -10.20 -2.43
CA LYS A 46 -52.02 -9.83 -3.77
C LYS A 46 -51.21 -10.50 -4.90
N ARG A 47 -51.84 -11.54 -5.48
CA ARG A 47 -51.90 -12.00 -6.89
C ARG A 47 -50.66 -11.80 -7.78
N PHE A 48 -49.94 -12.88 -8.10
CA PHE A 48 -50.05 -13.72 -9.32
C PHE A 48 -49.35 -13.14 -10.55
N LEU A 49 -48.27 -13.80 -10.99
CA LEU A 49 -48.17 -14.46 -12.30
C LEU A 49 -47.11 -15.56 -12.24
N ARG A 50 -47.48 -16.73 -12.77
CA ARG A 50 -46.70 -17.97 -12.87
C ARG A 50 -45.96 -17.96 -14.21
N SER A 51 -44.67 -18.25 -14.22
CA SER A 51 -43.98 -18.81 -15.39
C SER A 51 -42.80 -19.65 -14.93
N ASP A 52 -42.58 -20.75 -15.62
CA ASP A 52 -41.94 -21.96 -15.14
C ASP A 52 -40.44 -21.85 -14.85
N ALA A 53 -40.01 -22.64 -13.87
CA ALA A 53 -38.62 -22.95 -13.60
C ALA A 53 -38.12 -23.97 -14.63
N HIS A 54 -36.91 -23.77 -15.16
CA HIS A 54 -35.96 -24.87 -15.35
C HIS A 54 -34.49 -24.42 -15.32
N LYS A 55 -33.79 -24.97 -14.33
CA LYS A 55 -32.35 -25.27 -14.19
C LYS A 55 -31.33 -24.13 -14.25
N GLN A 56 -30.95 -23.74 -13.03
CA GLN A 56 -29.70 -23.08 -12.66
C GLN A 56 -28.53 -24.07 -12.77
N ASP A 57 -27.61 -23.82 -13.71
CA ASP A 57 -26.22 -24.30 -13.59
C ASP A 57 -25.36 -23.08 -13.22
N ASN A 58 -24.80 -23.12 -12.01
CA ASN A 58 -23.92 -22.10 -11.47
C ASN A 58 -22.55 -22.18 -12.16
N ILE A 59 -22.26 -21.22 -13.04
CA ILE A 59 -20.90 -20.82 -13.37
C ILE A 59 -20.78 -19.33 -13.06
N VAL A 60 -19.96 -19.01 -12.05
CA VAL A 60 -19.49 -17.65 -11.77
C VAL A 60 -18.60 -17.23 -12.94
N ALA A 61 -19.24 -16.73 -14.00
CA ALA A 61 -18.59 -16.02 -15.08
C ALA A 61 -18.25 -14.62 -14.54
N GLY A 62 -16.97 -14.38 -14.31
CA GLY A 62 -16.43 -13.06 -14.04
C GLY A 62 -16.94 -12.09 -15.11
N HIS A 63 -17.66 -11.07 -14.65
CA HIS A 63 -18.29 -10.05 -15.46
C HIS A 63 -17.22 -9.15 -16.10
N TYR A 64 -16.62 -9.60 -17.20
CA TYR A 64 -15.80 -8.78 -18.08
C TYR A 64 -16.50 -8.66 -19.43
N ASN A 65 -17.52 -7.81 -19.47
CA ASN A 65 -18.05 -7.31 -20.74
C ASN A 65 -17.83 -5.80 -20.82
N SER A 66 -17.16 -5.42 -21.91
CA SER A 66 -17.24 -4.13 -22.61
C SER A 66 -17.07 -2.88 -21.74
N GLU A 67 -15.85 -2.67 -21.27
CA GLU A 67 -15.37 -1.31 -21.08
C GLU A 67 -14.87 -0.79 -22.43
N GLU A 68 -15.79 -0.22 -23.21
CA GLU A 68 -15.45 0.71 -24.28
C GLU A 68 -14.93 2.01 -23.64
N ARG A 69 -13.78 1.92 -22.97
CA ARG A 69 -13.08 3.02 -22.31
C ARG A 69 -12.01 3.51 -23.28
N ALA A 70 -12.19 4.73 -23.81
CA ALA A 70 -11.22 5.51 -24.58
C ALA A 70 -10.06 4.68 -25.18
N GLY A 71 -10.30 4.07 -26.34
CA GLY A 71 -9.34 3.18 -26.99
C GLY A 71 -8.01 3.87 -27.31
N ILE A 72 -6.95 3.06 -27.48
CA ILE A 72 -5.66 3.57 -27.96
C ILE A 72 -5.88 4.25 -29.32
N PRO A 73 -5.44 5.51 -29.51
CA PRO A 73 -5.60 6.20 -30.78
C PRO A 73 -4.91 5.46 -31.94
N GLY A 74 -5.61 5.31 -33.08
CA GLY A 74 -5.05 4.74 -34.32
C GLY A 74 -5.04 3.21 -34.41
N VAL A 75 -5.63 2.50 -33.45
CA VAL A 75 -5.82 1.03 -33.51
C VAL A 75 -6.87 0.67 -34.54
N THR A 76 -6.56 -0.32 -35.38
CA THR A 76 -7.49 -0.86 -36.40
C THR A 76 -8.08 -2.19 -35.97
N LYS A 77 -9.19 -2.61 -36.60
CA LYS A 77 -9.77 -3.97 -36.39
C LYS A 77 -8.78 -5.08 -36.71
N LEU A 78 -7.89 -4.88 -37.70
CA LEU A 78 -6.87 -5.85 -38.06
C LEU A 78 -5.82 -6.00 -36.95
N ASP A 79 -5.42 -4.88 -36.32
CA ASP A 79 -4.52 -4.88 -35.17
C ASP A 79 -5.12 -5.70 -34.01
N GLU A 80 -6.40 -5.49 -33.70
CA GLU A 80 -7.09 -6.25 -32.65
C GLU A 80 -7.17 -7.75 -32.96
N LEU A 81 -7.50 -8.11 -34.20
CA LEU A 81 -7.56 -9.51 -34.63
C LEU A 81 -6.20 -10.20 -34.51
N ALA A 82 -5.11 -9.50 -34.86
CA ALA A 82 -3.76 -10.02 -34.72
C ALA A 82 -3.43 -10.35 -33.25
N TYR A 83 -3.76 -9.46 -32.31
CA TYR A 83 -3.52 -9.72 -30.88
C TYR A 83 -4.48 -10.73 -30.26
N LYS A 84 -5.73 -10.81 -30.72
CA LYS A 84 -6.66 -11.89 -30.35
C LYS A 84 -6.11 -13.25 -30.79
N LEU A 85 -5.58 -13.35 -32.01
CA LEU A 85 -4.94 -14.57 -32.50
C LEU A 85 -3.67 -14.90 -31.70
N ALA A 86 -2.79 -13.92 -31.47
CA ALA A 86 -1.59 -14.11 -30.64
C ALA A 86 -1.93 -14.59 -29.22
N LEU A 87 -3.03 -14.13 -28.65
CA LEU A 87 -3.52 -14.54 -27.33
C LEU A 87 -4.15 -15.93 -27.37
N LYS A 88 -4.83 -16.31 -28.46
CA LYS A 88 -5.34 -17.67 -28.67
C LYS A 88 -4.20 -18.68 -28.78
N LEU A 89 -3.16 -18.32 -29.53
CA LEU A 89 -1.95 -19.13 -29.71
C LEU A 89 -0.98 -19.04 -28.52
N LYS A 90 -1.28 -18.20 -27.52
CA LYS A 90 -0.48 -17.96 -26.31
C LYS A 90 1.00 -17.71 -26.64
N LEU A 91 1.26 -16.90 -27.66
CA LEU A 91 2.62 -16.55 -28.08
C LEU A 91 3.37 -15.85 -26.94
N ASP A 92 4.67 -16.12 -26.81
CA ASP A 92 5.47 -15.46 -25.78
C ASP A 92 5.62 -13.97 -26.14
N PRO A 93 5.26 -13.01 -25.26
CA PRO A 93 5.44 -11.59 -25.53
C PRO A 93 6.88 -11.20 -25.87
N MET A 94 7.89 -11.93 -25.35
CA MET A 94 9.30 -11.71 -25.70
C MET A 94 9.59 -11.98 -27.19
N LYS A 95 8.83 -12.86 -27.84
CA LYS A 95 9.00 -13.16 -29.28
C LYS A 95 8.37 -12.10 -30.17
N ILE A 96 7.38 -11.37 -29.66
CA ILE A 96 6.66 -10.32 -30.39
C ILE A 96 7.41 -8.99 -30.28
N PHE A 97 7.92 -8.65 -29.10
CA PHE A 97 8.59 -7.37 -28.84
C PHE A 97 9.67 -6.96 -29.86
N PRO A 98 10.69 -7.79 -30.19
CA PRO A 98 11.72 -7.41 -31.16
C PRO A 98 11.20 -7.31 -32.60
N ARG A 99 9.96 -7.75 -32.87
CA ARG A 99 9.34 -7.67 -34.20
C ARG A 99 8.63 -6.34 -34.43
N LEU A 100 8.33 -5.58 -33.37
CA LEU A 100 7.71 -4.28 -33.46
C LEU A 100 8.61 -3.31 -34.24
N ARG A 101 8.06 -2.63 -35.26
CA ARG A 101 8.84 -1.70 -36.11
C ARG A 101 9.49 -0.59 -35.29
N VAL A 102 8.79 -0.07 -34.27
CA VAL A 102 9.31 0.97 -33.38
C VAL A 102 10.51 0.49 -32.55
N VAL A 103 10.56 -0.79 -32.20
CA VAL A 103 11.70 -1.39 -31.49
C VAL A 103 12.87 -1.60 -32.45
N LYS A 104 12.62 -2.17 -33.64
CA LYS A 104 13.65 -2.40 -34.67
C LYS A 104 14.34 -1.11 -35.11
N ASN A 105 13.57 -0.04 -35.27
CA ASN A 105 14.08 1.22 -35.82
C ASN A 105 14.58 2.18 -34.72
N GLY A 106 14.60 1.76 -33.46
CA GLY A 106 14.99 2.64 -32.34
C GLY A 106 14.05 3.85 -32.13
N GLY A 107 12.81 3.78 -32.63
CA GLY A 107 11.85 4.89 -32.58
C GLY A 107 11.28 5.13 -31.18
N LYS A 108 10.69 6.29 -30.93
CA LYS A 108 10.11 6.60 -29.61
C LYS A 108 8.92 5.69 -29.28
N LEU A 109 8.95 5.04 -28.11
CA LEU A 109 7.89 4.12 -27.67
C LEU A 109 6.63 4.85 -27.17
N ASN A 110 6.79 6.08 -26.66
CA ASN A 110 5.68 6.85 -26.14
C ASN A 110 4.69 7.21 -27.27
N LYS A 111 3.38 7.05 -26.99
CA LYS A 111 2.30 7.26 -27.97
C LYS A 111 2.39 6.37 -29.22
N ASN A 112 3.25 5.35 -29.26
CA ASN A 112 3.29 4.39 -30.36
C ASN A 112 2.20 3.33 -30.20
N LYS A 113 1.27 3.26 -31.17
CA LYS A 113 0.12 2.34 -31.08
C LYS A 113 0.52 0.86 -31.02
N ASP A 114 1.54 0.44 -31.77
CA ASP A 114 1.93 -0.98 -31.85
C ASP A 114 2.55 -1.43 -30.53
N PHE A 115 3.33 -0.55 -29.89
CA PHE A 115 3.89 -0.79 -28.56
C PHE A 115 2.82 -0.80 -27.48
N MET A 116 1.87 0.15 -27.51
CA MET A 116 0.75 0.18 -26.56
C MET A 116 -0.12 -1.08 -26.66
N LEU A 117 -0.40 -1.56 -27.88
CA LEU A 117 -1.09 -2.84 -28.08
C LEU A 117 -0.28 -4.04 -27.58
N TRP A 118 1.04 -4.01 -27.75
CA TRP A 118 1.91 -5.05 -27.20
C TRP A 118 1.89 -5.06 -25.66
N LEU A 119 1.84 -3.90 -25.00
CA LEU A 119 1.67 -3.83 -23.54
C LEU A 119 0.32 -4.40 -23.09
N LEU A 120 -0.78 -4.05 -23.77
CA LEU A 120 -2.08 -4.67 -23.52
C LEU A 120 -2.03 -6.18 -23.70
N TYR A 121 -1.32 -6.64 -24.73
CA TYR A 121 -1.10 -8.06 -24.95
C TYR A 121 -0.35 -8.73 -23.81
N VAL A 122 0.72 -8.12 -23.29
CA VAL A 122 1.45 -8.61 -22.12
C VAL A 122 0.50 -8.79 -20.94
N ASN A 123 -0.34 -7.79 -20.65
CA ASN A 123 -1.29 -7.87 -19.55
C ASN A 123 -2.32 -9.01 -19.75
N ASN A 124 -2.90 -9.10 -20.94
CA ASN A 124 -3.85 -10.16 -21.29
C ASN A 124 -3.19 -11.56 -21.29
N TYR A 125 -1.93 -11.66 -21.70
CA TYR A 125 -1.15 -12.89 -21.70
C TYR A 125 -0.94 -13.40 -20.27
N ARG A 126 -0.52 -12.52 -19.34
CA ARG A 126 -0.38 -12.82 -17.90
C ARG A 126 -1.70 -13.33 -17.32
N ALA A 127 -2.79 -12.57 -17.50
CA ALA A 127 -4.11 -12.90 -16.98
C ALA A 127 -4.60 -14.27 -17.49
N LYS A 128 -4.51 -14.52 -18.81
CA LYS A 128 -4.94 -15.78 -19.43
C LYS A 128 -4.14 -17.01 -18.99
N ARG A 129 -2.89 -16.80 -18.57
CA ARG A 129 -2.00 -17.89 -18.14
C ARG A 129 -2.10 -18.18 -16.64
N GLY A 130 -2.78 -17.34 -15.86
CA GLY A 130 -2.95 -17.52 -14.42
C GLY A 130 -2.12 -16.57 -13.56
N GLY A 131 -1.70 -15.42 -14.11
CA GLY A 131 -1.13 -14.32 -13.33
C GLY A 131 0.23 -13.83 -13.82
N GLU A 132 0.79 -12.88 -13.07
CA GLU A 132 2.03 -12.15 -13.37
C GLU A 132 3.26 -13.04 -13.51
N SER A 133 3.31 -14.18 -12.82
CA SER A 133 4.47 -15.11 -12.85
C SER A 133 4.83 -15.60 -14.26
N TRP A 134 3.89 -15.59 -15.21
CA TRP A 134 4.14 -15.97 -16.59
C TRP A 134 4.90 -14.93 -17.41
N PHE A 135 4.83 -13.67 -17.00
CA PHE A 135 5.61 -12.58 -17.58
C PHE A 135 5.75 -11.48 -16.52
N SER A 136 6.61 -11.66 -15.54
CA SER A 136 6.71 -10.76 -14.37
C SER A 136 7.17 -9.34 -14.72
N ASP A 137 7.00 -8.40 -13.80
CA ASP A 137 7.39 -7.00 -14.03
C ASP A 137 8.91 -6.82 -14.16
N ASN A 138 9.71 -7.59 -13.42
CA ASN A 138 11.16 -7.61 -13.65
C ASN A 138 11.49 -8.06 -15.08
N LYS A 139 10.76 -9.05 -15.62
CA LYS A 139 10.98 -9.53 -16.98
C LYS A 139 10.55 -8.49 -18.03
N LEU A 140 9.46 -7.76 -17.77
CA LEU A 140 9.04 -6.64 -18.62
C LEU A 140 10.08 -5.51 -18.58
N PHE A 141 10.50 -5.10 -17.39
CA PHE A 141 11.50 -4.06 -17.19
C PHE A 141 12.82 -4.41 -17.84
N ASP A 142 13.32 -5.63 -17.60
CA ASP A 142 14.56 -6.15 -18.19
C ASP A 142 14.54 -6.17 -19.72
N LEU A 143 13.37 -6.44 -20.30
CA LEU A 143 13.20 -6.42 -21.75
C LEU A 143 13.25 -4.98 -22.29
N LEU A 144 12.60 -4.04 -21.61
CA LEU A 144 12.53 -2.65 -22.02
C LEU A 144 13.87 -1.90 -21.84
N ARG A 145 14.58 -2.15 -20.73
CA ARG A 145 15.89 -1.51 -20.46
C ARG A 145 17.01 -1.94 -21.41
N LYS A 146 16.82 -3.02 -22.16
CA LYS A 146 17.75 -3.42 -23.24
C LYS A 146 17.73 -2.46 -24.43
N VAL A 147 16.66 -1.69 -24.58
CA VAL A 147 16.48 -0.80 -25.73
C VAL A 147 16.28 0.66 -25.34
N ARG A 148 15.97 0.96 -24.07
CA ARG A 148 15.75 2.32 -23.57
C ARG A 148 16.46 2.54 -22.24
N SER A 149 16.86 3.78 -21.97
CA SER A 149 17.38 4.23 -20.68
C SER A 149 16.29 4.24 -19.60
N GLU A 150 16.67 4.25 -18.31
CA GLU A 150 15.71 4.33 -17.21
C GLU A 150 14.90 5.63 -17.27
N GLU A 151 15.53 6.74 -17.65
CA GLU A 151 14.89 8.04 -17.86
C GLU A 151 13.78 7.97 -18.92
N GLU A 152 14.07 7.34 -20.05
CA GLU A 152 13.07 7.12 -21.10
C GLU A 152 11.93 6.22 -20.65
N LEU A 153 12.20 5.22 -19.81
CA LEU A 153 11.18 4.33 -19.25
C LEU A 153 10.27 5.05 -18.24
N VAL A 154 10.82 5.92 -17.39
CA VAL A 154 10.00 6.75 -16.50
C VAL A 154 9.08 7.65 -17.31
N ILE A 155 9.62 8.35 -18.32
CA ILE A 155 8.84 9.23 -19.20
C ILE A 155 7.75 8.43 -19.93
N LEU A 156 8.09 7.23 -20.39
CA LEU A 156 7.17 6.32 -21.06
C LEU A 156 6.00 5.97 -20.14
N PHE A 157 6.26 5.40 -18.96
CA PHE A 157 5.20 4.96 -18.05
C PHE A 157 4.38 6.13 -17.51
N GLN A 158 5.00 7.27 -17.20
CA GLN A 158 4.27 8.47 -16.84
C GLN A 158 3.32 8.91 -17.96
N SER A 159 3.76 8.84 -19.22
CA SER A 159 2.91 9.21 -20.36
C SER A 159 1.77 8.23 -20.64
N LEU A 160 1.90 6.97 -20.22
CA LEU A 160 0.92 5.92 -20.46
C LEU A 160 -0.27 5.98 -19.49
N ARG A 161 -0.11 6.60 -18.32
CA ARG A 161 -1.16 6.77 -17.29
C ARG A 161 -2.40 7.50 -17.78
N LYS A 162 -2.29 8.29 -18.85
CA LYS A 162 -3.44 8.98 -19.49
C LYS A 162 -4.35 8.05 -20.33
N TYR A 163 -3.93 6.81 -20.59
CA TYR A 163 -4.71 5.84 -21.34
C TYR A 163 -5.34 4.83 -20.37
N PRO A 164 -6.66 4.87 -20.13
CA PRO A 164 -7.31 4.03 -19.12
C PRO A 164 -6.98 2.53 -19.25
N ALA A 165 -6.89 2.01 -20.48
CA ALA A 165 -6.60 0.61 -20.73
C ALA A 165 -5.19 0.14 -20.30
N ILE A 166 -4.22 1.07 -20.20
CA ILE A 166 -2.81 0.77 -19.86
C ILE A 166 -2.42 1.35 -18.50
N LYS A 167 -3.24 2.24 -17.92
CA LYS A 167 -2.91 2.99 -16.69
C LYS A 167 -2.41 2.07 -15.57
N ASN A 168 -3.11 0.98 -15.27
CA ASN A 168 -2.73 0.08 -14.18
C ASN A 168 -1.34 -0.52 -14.38
N LEU A 169 -1.03 -0.99 -15.60
CA LEU A 169 0.31 -1.51 -15.92
C LEU A 169 1.36 -0.40 -15.80
N ALA A 170 1.04 0.83 -16.19
CA ALA A 170 1.97 1.95 -16.06
C ALA A 170 2.25 2.28 -14.58
N ASP A 171 1.22 2.24 -13.73
CA ASP A 171 1.33 2.46 -12.29
C ASP A 171 2.17 1.34 -11.63
N GLU A 172 1.89 0.06 -11.96
CA GLU A 172 2.67 -1.11 -11.51
C GLU A 172 4.15 -1.00 -11.90
N MET A 173 4.41 -0.59 -13.14
CA MET A 173 5.79 -0.40 -13.61
C MET A 173 6.50 0.76 -12.92
N GLN A 174 5.81 1.85 -12.57
CA GLN A 174 6.42 2.93 -11.77
C GLN A 174 6.73 2.47 -10.34
N ALA A 175 5.83 1.72 -9.71
CA ALA A 175 6.07 1.13 -8.39
C ALA A 175 7.27 0.15 -8.42
N TYR A 176 7.33 -0.71 -9.45
CA TYR A 176 8.47 -1.61 -9.66
C TYR A 176 9.78 -0.82 -9.84
N MET A 177 9.77 0.25 -10.63
CA MET A 177 10.96 1.08 -10.86
C MET A 177 11.49 1.70 -9.57
N ILE A 178 10.61 2.21 -8.70
CA ILE A 178 10.98 2.73 -7.37
C ILE A 178 11.67 1.66 -6.53
N LEU A 179 11.18 0.43 -6.56
CA LEU A 179 11.75 -0.69 -5.79
C LEU A 179 13.05 -1.23 -6.42
N SER A 180 13.27 -1.03 -7.72
CA SER A 180 14.36 -1.65 -8.45
C SER A 180 15.72 -0.97 -8.29
N SER A 181 15.77 0.37 -8.21
CA SER A 181 17.02 1.12 -8.08
C SER A 181 16.80 2.53 -7.51
N ALA A 182 17.80 3.07 -6.81
CA ALA A 182 17.77 4.44 -6.29
C ALA A 182 17.71 5.50 -7.42
N SER A 183 18.28 5.20 -8.60
CA SER A 183 18.21 6.07 -9.78
C SER A 183 16.79 6.15 -10.32
N SER A 184 16.17 4.99 -10.60
CA SER A 184 14.78 4.91 -11.05
C SER A 184 13.83 5.56 -10.04
N HIS A 185 14.02 5.33 -8.75
CA HIS A 185 13.27 5.99 -7.68
C HIS A 185 13.33 7.52 -7.79
N LYS A 186 14.53 8.10 -7.91
CA LYS A 186 14.69 9.55 -8.08
C LYS A 186 13.96 10.06 -9.33
N LEU A 187 14.13 9.38 -10.46
CA LEU A 187 13.52 9.76 -11.73
C LEU A 187 11.99 9.71 -11.69
N VAL A 188 11.40 8.68 -11.07
CA VAL A 188 9.95 8.58 -10.92
C VAL A 188 9.40 9.73 -10.08
N ASN A 189 10.05 10.10 -8.98
CA ASN A 189 9.63 11.27 -8.18
C ASN A 189 9.70 12.56 -8.97
N GLU A 190 10.77 12.79 -9.73
CA GLU A 190 10.91 13.98 -10.59
C GLU A 190 9.79 14.03 -11.63
N ALA A 191 9.44 12.89 -12.23
CA ALA A 191 8.34 12.80 -13.18
C ALA A 191 6.98 13.11 -12.55
N TRP A 192 6.71 12.59 -11.34
CA TRP A 192 5.49 12.90 -10.59
C TRP A 192 5.40 14.38 -10.23
N LEU A 193 6.47 14.98 -9.72
CA LEU A 193 6.52 16.42 -9.39
C LEU A 193 6.32 17.28 -10.64
N LYS A 194 6.98 16.94 -11.75
CA LYS A 194 6.83 17.65 -13.02
C LYS A 194 5.41 17.58 -13.57
N SER A 195 4.74 16.45 -13.38
CA SER A 195 3.33 16.25 -13.73
C SER A 195 2.35 16.78 -12.69
N ARG A 196 2.83 17.33 -11.57
CA ARG A 196 2.02 17.77 -10.42
C ARG A 196 1.06 16.68 -9.93
N GLU A 197 1.54 15.44 -9.86
CA GLU A 197 0.77 14.31 -9.37
C GLU A 197 0.45 14.52 -7.88
N SER A 198 -0.83 14.59 -7.53
CA SER A 198 -1.23 14.78 -6.13
C SER A 198 -0.80 13.57 -5.29
N PRO A 199 -0.50 13.76 -3.99
CA PRO A 199 -0.20 12.63 -3.11
C PRO A 199 -1.31 11.57 -3.10
N LEU A 200 -2.58 11.93 -3.30
CA LEU A 200 -3.67 10.97 -3.44
C LEU A 200 -3.51 10.09 -4.69
N HIS A 201 -3.24 10.68 -5.86
CA HIS A 201 -3.02 9.88 -7.07
C HIS A 201 -1.76 9.02 -6.96
N VAL A 202 -0.72 9.51 -6.29
CA VAL A 202 0.50 8.75 -6.05
C VAL A 202 0.22 7.57 -5.10
N PHE A 203 -0.58 7.77 -4.04
CA PHE A 203 -1.04 6.69 -3.15
C PHE A 203 -1.78 5.59 -3.91
N GLU A 204 -2.70 5.98 -4.79
CA GLU A 204 -3.48 5.06 -5.64
C GLU A 204 -2.59 4.32 -6.64
N SER A 205 -1.66 5.03 -7.30
CA SER A 205 -0.75 4.42 -8.29
C SER A 205 0.16 3.35 -7.67
N MET A 206 0.60 3.54 -6.43
CA MET A 206 1.40 2.56 -5.71
C MET A 206 0.55 1.47 -5.05
N ARG A 207 -0.78 1.49 -5.23
CA ARG A 207 -1.73 0.53 -4.67
C ARG A 207 -1.62 0.38 -3.15
N LEU A 208 -1.25 1.46 -2.44
CA LEU A 208 -1.13 1.48 -0.97
C LEU A 208 -2.49 1.24 -0.27
N GLY A 209 -3.60 1.40 -1.01
CA GLY A 209 -4.93 0.98 -0.58
C GLY A 209 -5.05 -0.52 -0.32
N ASP A 210 -4.29 -1.35 -1.05
CA ASP A 210 -4.34 -2.82 -0.96
C ASP A 210 -3.47 -3.37 0.19
N GLU A 211 -2.50 -2.60 0.67
CA GLU A 211 -1.61 -2.97 1.77
C GLU A 211 -2.32 -2.92 3.15
N THR A 212 -1.83 -3.65 4.14
CA THR A 212 -2.34 -3.55 5.52
C THR A 212 -1.74 -2.34 6.26
N LEU A 213 -2.38 -1.85 7.33
CA LEU A 213 -1.77 -0.80 8.15
C LEU A 213 -0.47 -1.30 8.81
N GLU A 214 -0.45 -2.54 9.27
CA GLU A 214 0.72 -3.17 9.89
C GLU A 214 1.96 -3.16 8.97
N SER A 215 1.76 -3.40 7.67
CA SER A 215 2.86 -3.42 6.70
C SER A 215 3.46 -2.04 6.42
N PHE A 216 2.72 -0.95 6.63
CA PHE A 216 3.12 0.40 6.23
C PHE A 216 4.47 0.84 6.79
N ALA A 217 4.77 0.55 8.06
CA ALA A 217 6.04 0.93 8.68
C ALA A 217 7.26 0.29 7.99
N SER A 218 7.05 -0.86 7.34
CA SER A 218 8.08 -1.62 6.61
C SER A 218 7.95 -1.51 5.08
N SER A 219 6.87 -0.91 4.57
CA SER A 219 6.60 -0.82 3.14
C SER A 219 7.46 0.27 2.50
N PRO A 220 8.38 -0.08 1.58
CA PRO A 220 9.22 0.91 0.92
C PRO A 220 8.40 1.92 0.12
N LEU A 221 7.28 1.48 -0.48
CA LEU A 221 6.37 2.34 -1.24
C LEU A 221 5.62 3.31 -0.33
N PHE A 222 5.16 2.86 0.85
CA PHE A 222 4.51 3.74 1.81
C PHE A 222 5.48 4.78 2.39
N ILE A 223 6.67 4.36 2.80
CA ILE A 223 7.71 5.29 3.26
C ILE A 223 8.06 6.29 2.15
N GLN A 224 8.10 5.83 0.90
CA GLN A 224 8.32 6.72 -0.23
C GLN A 224 7.18 7.72 -0.43
N TRP A 225 5.93 7.29 -0.27
CA TRP A 225 4.78 8.18 -0.35
C TRP A 225 4.85 9.31 0.69
N LEU A 226 5.26 9.02 1.93
CA LEU A 226 5.45 10.05 2.96
C LEU A 226 6.55 11.06 2.56
N ARG A 227 7.66 10.58 1.98
CA ARG A 227 8.72 11.46 1.45
C ARG A 227 8.23 12.31 0.30
N TYR A 228 7.41 11.73 -0.59
CA TYR A 228 6.81 12.45 -1.70
C TYR A 228 5.93 13.62 -1.21
N ILE A 229 5.09 13.41 -0.18
CA ILE A 229 4.28 14.48 0.41
C ILE A 229 5.14 15.66 0.86
N LYS A 230 6.26 15.39 1.55
CA LYS A 230 7.16 16.44 2.04
C LYS A 230 7.71 17.31 0.91
N VAL A 231 8.14 16.69 -0.20
CA VAL A 231 8.69 17.42 -1.34
C VAL A 231 7.58 18.11 -2.14
N TYR A 232 6.43 17.45 -2.31
CA TYR A 232 5.28 17.99 -3.03
C TYR A 232 4.78 19.30 -2.43
N LYS A 233 4.66 19.38 -1.10
CA LYS A 233 4.27 20.60 -0.37
C LYS A 233 5.17 21.80 -0.70
N VAL A 234 6.48 21.58 -0.72
CA VAL A 234 7.48 22.62 -0.98
C VAL A 234 7.42 23.08 -2.44
N VAL A 235 7.30 22.14 -3.38
CA VAL A 235 7.38 22.44 -4.82
C VAL A 235 6.08 23.05 -5.37
N VAL A 236 4.92 22.59 -4.88
CA VAL A 236 3.62 23.01 -5.41
C VAL A 236 3.05 24.21 -4.64
N GLU A 237 3.71 24.66 -3.55
CA GLU A 237 3.28 25.76 -2.68
C GLU A 237 1.78 25.68 -2.34
N SER A 238 1.33 24.45 -2.07
CA SER A 238 -0.09 24.18 -1.87
C SER A 238 -0.35 23.83 -0.41
N GLU A 239 -1.33 24.52 0.18
CA GLU A 239 -1.91 24.14 1.46
C GLU A 239 -2.62 22.77 1.39
N SER A 240 -2.90 22.26 0.17
CA SER A 240 -3.46 20.93 -0.02
C SER A 240 -2.45 19.85 0.36
N PHE A 241 -2.93 18.85 1.10
CA PHE A 241 -2.18 17.76 1.71
C PHE A 241 -1.32 18.16 2.92
N SER A 242 -1.72 19.15 3.72
CA SER A 242 -1.15 19.44 5.05
C SER A 242 -0.98 18.18 5.93
N ASP A 243 -0.24 18.28 7.04
CA ASP A 243 -0.04 17.14 7.96
C ASP A 243 -1.40 16.65 8.50
N LEU A 244 -2.31 17.57 8.84
CA LEU A 244 -3.67 17.23 9.25
C LEU A 244 -4.49 16.55 8.13
N GLU A 245 -4.40 17.03 6.89
CA GLU A 245 -5.10 16.41 5.77
C GLU A 245 -4.52 15.03 5.43
N THR A 246 -3.20 14.85 5.58
CA THR A 246 -2.54 13.56 5.43
C THR A 246 -3.09 12.56 6.45
N LEU A 247 -3.20 12.97 7.73
CA LEU A 247 -3.79 12.14 8.78
C LEU A 247 -5.24 11.75 8.43
N LYS A 248 -6.08 12.72 8.08
CA LYS A 248 -7.48 12.50 7.72
C LYS A 248 -7.62 11.53 6.53
N PHE A 249 -6.76 11.69 5.52
CA PHE A 249 -6.71 10.80 4.38
C PHE A 249 -6.35 9.37 4.78
N LEU A 250 -5.29 9.18 5.58
CA LEU A 250 -4.85 7.86 6.02
C LEU A 250 -5.92 7.10 6.81
N ILE A 251 -6.59 7.77 7.75
CA ILE A 251 -7.70 7.20 8.52
C ILE A 251 -8.83 6.76 7.59
N LYS A 252 -9.22 7.64 6.64
CA LYS A 252 -10.26 7.33 5.66
C LYS A 252 -9.87 6.18 4.71
N ALA A 253 -8.59 6.06 4.38
CA ALA A 253 -8.08 5.02 3.49
C ALA A 253 -8.10 3.62 4.13
N LYS A 254 -8.17 3.52 5.46
CA LYS A 254 -8.26 2.25 6.21
C LYS A 254 -9.46 2.27 7.18
N PRO A 255 -10.70 2.30 6.68
CA PRO A 255 -11.89 2.56 7.50
C PRO A 255 -12.24 1.44 8.50
N PHE A 256 -11.66 0.25 8.34
CA PHE A 256 -11.89 -0.91 9.20
C PHE A 256 -10.79 -1.11 10.26
N VAL A 257 -9.79 -0.24 10.29
CA VAL A 257 -8.69 -0.31 11.26
C VAL A 257 -9.03 0.48 12.51
N ILE A 258 -8.65 -0.03 13.67
CA ILE A 258 -8.81 0.67 14.94
C ILE A 258 -7.93 1.90 14.92
N GLU A 259 -8.51 3.10 15.12
CA GLU A 259 -7.79 4.37 14.99
C GLU A 259 -6.52 4.43 15.87
N ALA A 260 -6.52 3.75 17.02
CA ALA A 260 -5.37 3.61 17.92
C ALA A 260 -4.10 3.07 17.24
N GLU A 261 -4.25 2.20 16.24
CA GLU A 261 -3.13 1.61 15.50
C GLU A 261 -2.35 2.63 14.66
N PHE A 262 -2.99 3.73 14.23
CA PHE A 262 -2.27 4.82 13.56
C PHE A 262 -1.24 5.48 14.48
N GLY A 263 -1.55 5.61 15.78
CA GLY A 263 -0.59 6.12 16.75
C GLY A 263 0.64 5.22 16.88
N THR A 264 0.43 3.91 16.85
CA THR A 264 1.48 2.88 16.82
C THR A 264 2.31 2.97 15.54
N LEU A 265 1.66 3.10 14.38
CA LEU A 265 2.33 3.31 13.09
C LEU A 265 3.25 4.55 13.14
N PHE A 266 2.76 5.68 13.65
CA PHE A 266 3.56 6.90 13.73
C PHE A 266 4.74 6.78 14.71
N GLN A 267 4.63 5.98 15.78
CA GLN A 267 5.79 5.66 16.61
C GLN A 267 6.86 4.89 15.82
N SER A 268 6.46 3.93 14.99
CA SER A 268 7.40 3.20 14.14
C SER A 268 8.09 4.12 13.12
N ILE A 269 7.34 5.03 12.48
CA ILE A 269 7.88 5.96 11.47
C ILE A 269 8.82 6.99 12.11
N LYS A 270 8.64 7.37 13.38
CA LYS A 270 9.56 8.28 14.09
C LYS A 270 11.00 7.75 14.16
N ASN A 271 11.22 6.44 13.99
CA ASN A 271 12.56 5.87 13.94
C ASN A 271 13.26 6.09 12.58
N ILE A 272 12.58 6.66 11.59
CA ILE A 272 13.15 7.02 10.28
C ILE A 272 13.59 8.50 10.34
N PRO A 273 14.91 8.79 10.35
CA PRO A 273 15.40 10.14 10.67
C PRO A 273 14.82 11.25 9.82
N ASP A 274 14.67 11.03 8.51
CA ASP A 274 14.14 12.05 7.60
C ASP A 274 12.62 12.25 7.69
N LEU A 275 11.89 11.34 8.37
CA LEU A 275 10.44 11.40 8.57
C LEU A 275 10.04 11.70 10.01
N GLU A 276 10.99 11.81 10.94
CA GLU A 276 10.70 11.94 12.38
C GLU A 276 9.79 13.13 12.69
N SER A 277 10.12 14.33 12.19
CA SER A 277 9.31 15.54 12.44
C SER A 277 7.91 15.42 11.84
N PHE A 278 7.80 14.85 10.64
CA PHE A 278 6.53 14.64 9.98
C PHE A 278 5.65 13.67 10.77
N ALA A 279 6.21 12.54 11.22
CA ALA A 279 5.50 11.57 12.05
C ALA A 279 5.07 12.15 13.41
N LYS A 280 5.90 12.99 14.04
CA LYS A 280 5.53 13.73 15.26
C LYS A 280 4.34 14.65 15.03
N ASN A 281 4.28 15.35 13.90
CA ASN A 281 3.16 16.23 13.57
C ASN A 281 1.87 15.43 13.34
N LEU A 282 1.93 14.34 12.58
CA LEU A 282 0.78 13.44 12.37
C LEU A 282 0.26 12.89 13.70
N GLN A 283 1.17 12.44 14.57
CA GLN A 283 0.85 11.95 15.91
C GLN A 283 0.23 13.05 16.80
N THR A 284 0.73 14.27 16.73
CA THR A 284 0.17 15.41 17.48
C THR A 284 -1.26 15.71 17.05
N HIS A 285 -1.54 15.75 15.74
CA HIS A 285 -2.92 15.91 15.25
C HIS A 285 -3.83 14.77 15.69
N LEU A 286 -3.32 13.53 15.70
CA LEU A 286 -4.07 12.37 16.17
C LEU A 286 -4.41 12.49 17.66
N TYR A 287 -3.45 12.89 18.48
CA TYR A 287 -3.65 13.08 19.92
C TYR A 287 -4.58 14.26 20.24
N GLN A 288 -4.51 15.35 19.46
CA GLN A 288 -5.49 16.43 19.54
C GLN A 288 -6.91 15.92 19.28
N LYS A 289 -7.11 15.13 18.21
CA LYS A 289 -8.42 14.52 17.91
C LYS A 289 -8.87 13.59 19.03
N TRP A 290 -8.01 12.70 19.51
CA TRP A 290 -8.33 11.78 20.60
C TRP A 290 -8.76 12.50 21.87
N MET A 291 -7.99 13.51 22.29
CA MET A 291 -8.25 14.24 23.52
C MET A 291 -9.44 15.20 23.40
N ASN A 292 -9.54 15.95 22.29
CA ASN A 292 -10.52 17.03 22.18
C ASN A 292 -11.86 16.55 21.65
N ASP A 293 -11.86 15.73 20.61
CA ASP A 293 -13.07 15.35 19.87
C ASP A 293 -13.65 14.06 20.44
N ASN A 294 -12.80 13.04 20.63
CA ASN A 294 -13.24 11.72 21.10
C ASN A 294 -13.32 11.62 22.63
N LYS A 295 -12.69 12.54 23.37
CA LYS A 295 -12.49 12.46 24.84
C LYS A 295 -11.86 11.14 25.30
N LEU A 296 -10.97 10.58 24.48
CA LEU A 296 -10.33 9.29 24.72
C LEU A 296 -9.35 9.39 25.90
N SER A 297 -9.61 8.67 26.98
CA SER A 297 -8.68 8.56 28.09
C SER A 297 -7.52 7.62 27.76
N PRO A 298 -6.34 7.78 28.39
CA PRO A 298 -5.23 6.84 28.21
C PRO A 298 -5.55 5.40 28.61
N LYS A 299 -6.46 5.20 29.57
CA LYS A 299 -6.95 3.85 29.94
C LYS A 299 -7.78 3.21 28.81
N GLU A 300 -8.63 4.00 28.15
CA GLU A 300 -9.38 3.53 26.97
C GLU A 300 -8.44 3.26 25.80
N LEU A 301 -7.41 4.09 25.58
CA LEU A 301 -6.38 3.81 24.56
C LEU A 301 -5.68 2.47 24.81
N ALA A 302 -5.28 2.19 26.05
CA ALA A 302 -4.68 0.90 26.41
C ALA A 302 -5.62 -0.28 26.10
N SER A 303 -6.92 -0.09 26.32
CA SER A 303 -7.95 -1.10 26.04
C SER A 303 -8.12 -1.31 24.52
N LEU A 304 -8.14 -0.23 23.73
CA LEU A 304 -8.23 -0.29 22.27
C LEU A 304 -7.01 -0.95 21.62
N LEU A 305 -5.81 -0.66 22.13
CA LEU A 305 -4.58 -1.29 21.67
C LEU A 305 -4.56 -2.79 22.00
N GLY A 306 -5.25 -3.23 23.05
CA GLY A 306 -5.42 -4.63 23.42
C GLY A 306 -6.57 -5.35 22.70
N ILE A 307 -6.96 -4.93 21.50
CA ILE A 307 -7.95 -5.65 20.70
C ILE A 307 -7.21 -6.49 19.64
N PRO A 308 -7.56 -7.77 19.45
CA PRO A 308 -8.66 -8.52 20.08
C PRO A 308 -8.30 -9.15 21.44
N TYR A 309 -7.05 -9.06 21.89
CA TYR A 309 -6.59 -9.68 23.14
C TYR A 309 -5.90 -8.67 24.05
N SER A 310 -6.32 -8.64 25.32
CA SER A 310 -5.80 -7.71 26.31
C SER A 310 -4.27 -7.80 26.41
N ILE A 311 -3.61 -6.65 26.36
CA ILE A 311 -2.16 -6.53 26.52
C ILE A 311 -1.81 -6.15 27.96
N ASP A 312 -0.90 -6.89 28.56
CA ASP A 312 -0.23 -6.49 29.79
C ASP A 312 0.95 -5.57 29.45
N PHE A 313 0.70 -4.25 29.52
CA PHE A 313 1.70 -3.24 29.17
C PHE A 313 2.91 -3.21 30.11
N THR A 314 2.82 -3.83 31.30
CA THR A 314 3.97 -3.93 32.23
C THR A 314 5.02 -4.95 31.74
N ARG A 315 4.62 -5.85 30.84
CA ARG A 315 5.47 -6.88 30.24
C ARG A 315 5.91 -6.54 28.82
N LEU A 316 5.33 -5.49 28.22
CA LEU A 316 5.67 -5.07 26.88
C LEU A 316 7.00 -4.29 26.91
N PRO A 317 7.97 -4.58 26.01
CA PRO A 317 9.22 -3.82 25.97
C PRO A 317 8.96 -2.33 25.77
N LYS A 318 9.70 -1.46 26.48
CA LYS A 318 9.57 0.00 26.31
C LYS A 318 9.92 0.48 24.89
N SER A 319 10.64 -0.33 24.12
CA SER A 319 10.92 -0.08 22.70
C SER A 319 9.74 -0.40 21.77
N ASP A 320 8.74 -1.14 22.25
CA ASP A 320 7.59 -1.55 21.46
C ASP A 320 6.75 -0.32 21.03
N PRO A 321 6.40 -0.18 19.74
CA PRO A 321 5.64 0.96 19.25
C PRO A 321 4.28 1.16 19.95
N MET A 322 3.62 0.11 20.42
CA MET A 322 2.35 0.21 21.15
C MET A 322 2.57 0.76 22.56
N TYR A 323 3.62 0.30 23.26
CA TYR A 323 4.03 0.87 24.55
C TYR A 323 4.32 2.36 24.40
N ARG A 324 5.17 2.71 23.42
CA ARG A 324 5.58 4.11 23.17
C ARG A 324 4.38 4.99 22.78
N ASN A 325 3.40 4.43 22.08
CA ASN A 325 2.18 5.16 21.73
C ASN A 325 1.33 5.45 22.97
N LEU A 326 1.10 4.44 23.82
CA LEU A 326 0.38 4.61 25.07
C LEU A 326 1.06 5.61 26.00
N GLU A 327 2.38 5.48 26.19
CA GLU A 327 3.18 6.39 27.00
C GLU A 327 3.11 7.82 26.46
N ALA A 328 3.39 8.02 25.17
CA ALA A 328 3.39 9.36 24.57
C ALA A 328 2.02 10.04 24.64
N TYR A 329 0.92 9.30 24.45
CA TYR A 329 -0.42 9.87 24.60
C TYR A 329 -0.73 10.23 26.06
N THR A 330 -0.35 9.37 27.01
CA THR A 330 -0.55 9.64 28.45
C THR A 330 0.22 10.88 28.90
N VAL A 331 1.47 11.02 28.46
CA VAL A 331 2.31 12.20 28.68
C VAL A 331 1.69 13.45 28.05
N TYR A 332 1.19 13.35 26.82
CA TYR A 332 0.50 14.44 26.13
C TYR A 332 -0.74 14.94 26.91
N VAL A 333 -1.55 14.02 27.44
CA VAL A 333 -2.73 14.35 28.26
C VAL A 333 -2.29 14.99 29.59
N ALA A 334 -1.29 14.43 30.26
CA ALA A 334 -0.76 14.93 31.53
C ALA A 334 -0.31 16.39 31.43
N GLU A 335 0.44 16.71 30.38
CA GLU A 335 0.93 18.07 30.11
C GLU A 335 -0.23 19.05 29.89
N ARG A 336 -1.24 18.65 29.12
CA ARG A 336 -2.34 19.52 28.67
C ARG A 336 -3.42 19.76 29.71
N GLN A 337 -3.73 18.75 30.54
CA GLN A 337 -4.79 18.85 31.54
C GLN A 337 -4.25 19.13 32.95
N GLY A 338 -3.15 18.50 33.34
CA GLY A 338 -2.59 18.59 34.70
C GLY A 338 -1.34 19.46 34.84
N GLY A 339 -0.82 20.01 33.74
CA GLY A 339 0.36 20.85 33.72
C GLY A 339 1.65 20.14 34.15
N LYS A 340 2.68 20.93 34.49
CA LYS A 340 4.06 20.44 34.72
C LYS A 340 4.16 19.42 35.87
N ALA A 341 3.37 19.58 36.94
CA ALA A 341 3.41 18.68 38.09
C ALA A 341 2.87 17.28 37.74
N MET A 342 1.76 17.21 37.01
CA MET A 342 1.20 15.94 36.56
C MET A 342 2.09 15.27 35.52
N LEU A 343 2.63 16.04 34.57
CA LEU A 343 3.62 15.56 33.60
C LEU A 343 4.80 14.87 34.29
N THR A 344 5.45 15.55 35.24
CA THR A 344 6.61 15.01 35.98
C THR A 344 6.24 13.71 36.73
N THR A 345 5.03 13.66 37.29
CA THR A 345 4.53 12.47 38.00
C THR A 345 4.35 11.29 37.04
N VAL A 346 3.70 11.52 35.90
CA VAL A 346 3.42 10.49 34.89
C VAL A 346 4.71 9.95 34.27
N GLU A 347 5.66 10.82 33.91
CA GLU A 347 6.96 10.41 33.38
C GLU A 347 7.72 9.52 34.36
N LYS A 348 7.72 9.87 35.66
CA LYS A 348 8.33 9.05 36.70
C LYS A 348 7.67 7.67 36.80
N LEU A 349 6.33 7.61 36.78
CA LEU A 349 5.61 6.34 36.85
C LEU A 349 5.93 5.41 35.67
N PHE A 350 6.03 5.94 34.45
CA PHE A 350 6.49 5.14 33.29
C PHE A 350 7.97 4.74 33.41
N ALA A 351 8.84 5.61 33.95
CA ALA A 351 10.24 5.27 34.22
C ALA A 351 10.34 4.07 35.17
N ASP A 352 9.53 4.06 36.23
CA ASP A 352 9.45 3.01 37.25
C ASP A 352 8.67 1.75 36.79
N ASN A 353 8.19 1.72 35.55
CA ASN A 353 7.35 0.65 34.96
C ASN A 353 5.97 0.49 35.65
N ASP A 354 5.49 1.51 36.36
CA ASP A 354 4.18 1.55 36.98
C ASP A 354 3.13 2.13 36.00
N VAL A 355 2.95 1.41 34.89
CA VAL A 355 2.12 1.86 33.75
C VAL A 355 0.70 2.18 34.19
N TYR A 356 0.06 1.31 34.97
CA TYR A 356 -1.35 1.49 35.34
C TYR A 356 -1.57 2.62 36.34
N ALA A 357 -0.60 2.90 37.22
CA ALA A 357 -0.65 4.11 38.05
C ALA A 357 -0.50 5.37 37.18
N ALA A 358 0.36 5.35 36.15
CA ALA A 358 0.52 6.47 35.22
C ALA A 358 -0.81 6.78 34.49
N LEU A 359 -1.49 5.75 33.98
CA LEU A 359 -2.81 5.91 33.34
C LEU A 359 -3.87 6.43 34.33
N ALA A 360 -3.87 5.93 35.57
CA ALA A 360 -4.81 6.35 36.60
C ALA A 360 -4.60 7.80 37.05
N ALA A 361 -3.36 8.30 37.04
CA ALA A 361 -3.01 9.67 37.45
C ALA A 361 -3.67 10.74 36.57
N VAL A 362 -3.82 10.46 35.27
CA VAL A 362 -4.45 11.36 34.28
C VAL A 362 -5.93 11.08 34.06
N SER A 363 -6.45 9.95 34.54
CA SER A 363 -7.88 9.60 34.40
C SER A 363 -8.81 10.35 35.38
N LYS A 364 -8.24 11.17 36.28
CA LYS A 364 -8.95 11.93 37.32
C LYS A 364 -8.97 13.45 37.09
N ALA A 365 -8.41 13.92 35.97
CA ALA A 365 -8.22 15.33 35.66
C ALA A 365 -9.35 15.91 34.81
#